data_AF-A0A4Q0T5Z1-F1
#
_entry.id   AF-A0A4Q0T5Z1-F1
#
_cell.length_a   1.000
_cell.length_b   1.000
_cell.length_c   1.000
_cell.angle_alpha   90.00
_cell.angle_beta   90.00
_cell.angle_gamma   90.00
#
_symmetry.space_group_name_H-M   'P 1'
#
loop_
_entity.id
_entity.type
_entity.pdbx_description
1 polymer ?
#
loop_
_entity_poly.entity_id
_entity_poly.type
_entity_poly.pdbx_seq_one_letter_code
_entity_poly.pdbx_strand_id
1 'polypeptide(L)'
;MEAAEPVVRRRRERQFRSTEEKRLIVDATRRAGVSVAAVAQAHGVNANQVFYWRKLYDAGQLECKPSLPPNLEVPRACLLPVTLDVEEQHGLVGEGEADRRTCSCSSEASIELTLTRGKVRVVGAVDAGTLQNVLGCLLA
;
A
#
# COMPACT_ATOMS: atom_id res chain seq x y z
N MET A 1 7.07 46.91 -37.51
CA MET A 1 6.51 45.56 -37.40
C MET A 1 7.59 44.71 -36.77
N GLU A 2 7.52 44.59 -35.44
CA GLU A 2 8.60 44.08 -34.59
C GLU A 2 8.63 42.55 -34.70
N ALA A 3 9.74 42.02 -35.21
CA ALA A 3 9.94 40.59 -35.38
C ALA A 3 10.17 39.97 -34.00
N ALA A 4 9.15 39.25 -33.50
CA ALA A 4 9.25 38.50 -32.26
C ALA A 4 10.30 37.39 -32.40
N GLU A 5 11.40 37.52 -31.68
CA GLU A 5 12.46 36.51 -31.66
C GLU A 5 11.97 35.16 -31.09
N PRO A 6 12.41 34.03 -31.65
CA PRO A 6 11.97 32.73 -31.18
C PRO A 6 12.60 32.41 -29.81
N VAL A 7 11.75 32.28 -28.79
CA VAL A 7 12.15 31.78 -27.46
C VAL A 7 12.56 30.31 -27.59
N VAL A 8 13.85 30.06 -27.79
CA VAL A 8 14.44 28.72 -27.81
C VAL A 8 14.33 28.12 -26.41
N ARG A 9 13.31 27.28 -26.20
CA ARG A 9 13.13 26.55 -24.94
C ARG A 9 14.14 25.42 -24.88
N ARG A 10 15.24 25.62 -24.14
CA ARG A 10 16.17 24.53 -23.81
C ARG A 10 15.40 23.44 -23.06
N ARG A 11 15.33 22.24 -23.65
CA ARG A 11 14.72 21.06 -23.02
C ARG A 11 15.51 20.76 -21.75
N ARG A 12 14.88 20.94 -20.58
CA ARG A 12 15.51 20.57 -19.31
C ARG A 12 15.69 19.06 -19.30
N GLU A 13 16.94 18.61 -19.28
CA GLU A 13 17.26 17.20 -19.11
C GLU A 13 16.72 16.72 -17.77
N ARG A 14 16.17 15.50 -17.76
CA ARG A 14 15.56 14.93 -16.58
C ARG A 14 16.68 14.53 -15.61
N GLN A 15 16.93 15.36 -14.61
CA GLN A 15 17.91 15.06 -13.59
C GLN A 15 17.34 14.04 -12.59
N PHE A 16 17.96 12.86 -12.51
CA PHE A 16 17.62 11.86 -11.51
C PHE A 16 18.37 12.20 -10.22
N ARG A 17 17.62 12.51 -9.15
CA ARG A 17 18.18 12.75 -7.80
C ARG A 17 18.22 11.44 -7.01
N SER A 18 19.30 11.24 -6.25
CA SER A 18 19.47 10.06 -5.40
C SER A 18 18.44 10.03 -4.27
N THR A 19 18.23 8.87 -3.66
CA THR A 19 17.32 8.73 -2.49
C THR A 19 17.83 9.53 -1.29
N GLU A 20 19.15 9.56 -1.08
CA GLU A 20 19.79 10.35 -0.02
C GLU A 20 19.55 11.84 -0.20
N GLU A 21 19.68 12.35 -1.42
CA GLU A 21 19.44 13.76 -1.71
C GLU A 21 17.98 14.14 -1.47
N LYS A 22 17.03 13.29 -1.86
CA LYS A 22 15.60 13.49 -1.57
C LYS A 22 15.34 13.55 -0.07
N ARG A 23 16.00 12.67 0.71
CA ARG A 23 15.88 12.63 2.17
C ARG A 23 16.39 13.91 2.81
N LEU A 24 17.56 14.39 2.40
CA LEU A 24 18.11 15.66 2.87
C LEU A 24 17.16 16.84 2.60
N ILE A 25 16.56 16.89 1.41
CA ILE A 25 15.61 17.94 1.03
C ILE A 25 14.34 17.86 1.90
N VAL A 26 13.79 16.66 2.12
CA VAL A 26 12.61 16.45 2.96
C VAL A 26 12.89 16.86 4.40
N ASP A 27 14.01 16.43 4.97
CA ASP A 27 14.42 16.77 6.34
C ASP A 27 14.61 18.28 6.51
N ALA A 28 15.18 18.96 5.50
CA ALA A 28 15.29 20.42 5.49
C ALA A 28 13.91 21.12 5.53
N THR A 29 12.90 20.58 4.85
CA THR A 29 11.52 21.15 4.89
C THR A 29 10.75 20.88 6.18
N ARG A 30 11.21 19.96 7.02
CA ARG A 30 10.54 19.62 8.29
C ARG A 30 10.95 20.52 9.46
N ARG A 31 11.92 21.41 9.27
CA ARG A 31 12.30 22.42 10.26
C ARG A 31 11.17 23.45 10.43
N ALA A 32 10.88 23.80 11.68
CA ALA A 32 9.82 24.76 12.00
C ALA A 32 10.08 26.13 11.33
N GLY A 33 9.03 26.72 10.75
CA GLY A 33 9.09 28.04 10.10
C GLY A 33 9.71 28.07 8.69
N VAL A 34 10.08 26.91 8.12
CA VAL A 34 10.68 26.85 6.78
C VAL A 34 9.62 26.61 5.71
N SER A 35 9.59 27.47 4.69
CA SER A 35 8.73 27.28 3.51
C SER A 35 9.29 26.21 2.59
N VAL A 36 8.43 25.28 2.17
CA VAL A 36 8.75 24.24 1.18
C VAL A 36 9.24 24.86 -0.13
N ALA A 37 8.66 26.00 -0.54
CA ALA A 37 9.07 26.69 -1.77
C ALA A 37 10.49 27.24 -1.68
N ALA A 38 10.88 27.78 -0.53
CA ALA A 38 12.22 28.31 -0.30
C ALA A 38 13.28 27.20 -0.35
N VAL A 39 13.01 26.06 0.29
CA VAL A 39 13.89 24.88 0.23
C VAL A 39 13.96 24.33 -1.19
N ALA A 40 12.83 24.20 -1.87
CA ALA A 40 12.80 23.71 -3.24
C ALA A 40 13.64 24.58 -4.18
N GLN A 41 13.56 25.91 -4.07
CA GLN A 41 14.38 26.84 -4.83
C GLN A 41 15.88 26.70 -4.50
N ALA A 42 16.24 26.60 -3.22
CA ALA A 42 17.63 26.42 -2.79
C ALA A 42 18.26 25.14 -3.36
N HIS A 43 17.48 24.07 -3.51
CA HIS A 43 17.93 22.79 -4.06
C HIS A 43 17.67 22.64 -5.59
N GLY A 44 17.15 23.68 -6.24
CA GLY A 44 16.82 23.65 -7.67
C GLY A 44 15.75 22.61 -8.03
N VAL A 45 14.84 22.31 -7.12
CA VAL A 45 13.77 21.31 -7.27
C VAL A 45 12.42 22.01 -7.37
N ASN A 46 11.47 21.39 -8.06
CA ASN A 46 10.07 21.86 -8.05
C ASN A 46 9.42 21.53 -6.69
N ALA A 47 8.77 22.50 -6.05
CA ALA A 47 8.07 22.30 -4.78
C ALA A 47 7.09 21.10 -4.80
N ASN A 48 6.42 20.84 -5.93
CA ASN A 48 5.53 19.69 -6.09
C ASN A 48 6.25 18.35 -5.90
N GLN A 49 7.52 18.25 -6.35
CA GLN A 49 8.34 17.05 -6.12
C GLN A 49 8.65 16.89 -4.64
N VAL A 50 8.91 17.99 -3.94
CA VAL A 50 9.19 17.97 -2.49
C VAL A 50 7.95 17.55 -1.70
N PHE A 51 6.76 18.02 -2.05
CA PHE A 51 5.50 17.53 -1.45
C PHE A 51 5.29 16.04 -1.67
N TYR A 52 5.55 15.56 -2.89
CA TYR A 52 5.47 14.12 -3.19
C TYR A 52 6.48 13.31 -2.36
N TRP A 53 7.72 13.76 -2.25
CA TRP A 53 8.74 13.09 -1.44
C TRP A 53 8.41 13.14 0.06
N ARG A 54 7.84 14.23 0.57
CA ARG A 54 7.32 14.28 1.95
C ARG A 54 6.28 13.21 2.21
N LYS A 55 5.29 13.08 1.31
CA LYS A 55 4.26 12.03 1.43
C LYS A 55 4.87 10.62 1.45
N LEU A 56 5.86 10.36 0.58
CA LEU A 56 6.57 9.08 0.57
C LEU A 56 7.41 8.86 1.83
N TYR A 57 8.05 9.90 2.35
CA TYR A 57 8.84 9.84 3.58
C TYR A 57 7.95 9.52 4.78
N ASP A 58 6.80 10.21 4.89
CA ASP A 58 5.82 9.98 5.96
C ASP A 58 5.23 8.57 5.90
N ALA A 59 5.14 7.99 4.70
CA ALA A 59 4.72 6.60 4.47
C ALA A 59 5.86 5.56 4.61
N GLY A 60 7.10 5.98 4.90
CA GLY A 60 8.26 5.07 4.94
C GLY A 60 8.70 4.51 3.58
N GLN A 61 8.19 5.06 2.48
CA GLN A 61 8.36 4.56 1.11
C GLN A 61 9.40 5.35 0.29
N LEU A 62 10.00 6.42 0.84
CA LEU A 62 10.99 7.22 0.10
C LEU A 62 12.23 6.39 -0.30
N GLU A 63 12.55 5.38 0.50
CA GLU A 63 13.69 4.47 0.31
C GLU A 63 13.32 3.19 -0.46
N CYS A 64 12.02 2.95 -0.70
CA CYS A 64 11.55 1.92 -1.62
C CYS A 64 11.95 2.34 -3.03
N LYS A 65 13.19 2.04 -3.40
CA LYS A 65 13.63 2.08 -4.79
C LYS A 65 12.66 1.21 -5.59
N PRO A 66 12.03 1.69 -6.67
CA PRO A 66 11.72 0.83 -7.79
C PRO A 66 13.04 0.54 -8.51
N SER A 67 13.98 -0.11 -7.83
CA SER A 67 15.16 -0.69 -8.46
C SER A 67 14.89 -2.18 -8.59
N LEU A 68 13.95 -2.51 -9.47
CA LEU A 68 14.08 -3.78 -10.16
C LEU A 68 15.05 -3.52 -11.31
N PRO A 69 16.27 -4.08 -11.33
CA PRO A 69 16.85 -4.44 -12.63
C PRO A 69 15.82 -5.35 -13.34
N PRO A 70 15.71 -5.32 -14.68
CA PRO A 70 14.67 -6.06 -15.41
C PRO A 70 14.67 -7.60 -15.20
N ASN A 71 15.62 -8.15 -14.41
CA ASN A 71 15.84 -9.58 -14.22
C ASN A 71 16.01 -10.03 -12.76
N LEU A 72 15.50 -9.31 -11.74
CA LEU A 72 15.57 -9.84 -10.37
C LEU A 72 14.19 -9.91 -9.71
N GLU A 73 13.88 -11.11 -9.26
CA GLU A 73 12.60 -11.53 -8.70
C GLU A 73 12.13 -10.62 -7.56
N VAL A 74 10.83 -10.32 -7.57
CA VAL A 74 10.09 -9.62 -6.52
C VAL A 74 10.46 -10.23 -5.16
N PRO A 75 10.74 -9.43 -4.09
CA PRO A 75 10.94 -10.01 -2.78
C PRO A 75 9.65 -10.74 -2.40
N ARG A 76 9.70 -12.07 -2.37
CA ARG A 76 8.59 -12.90 -1.89
C ARG A 76 8.33 -12.47 -0.45
N ALA A 77 7.09 -12.09 -0.16
CA ALA A 77 6.68 -11.73 1.19
C ALA A 77 7.16 -12.80 2.18
N CYS A 78 7.97 -12.40 3.16
CA CYS A 78 8.43 -13.31 4.21
C CYS A 78 7.27 -13.56 5.18
N LEU A 79 6.86 -14.82 5.32
CA LEU A 79 5.90 -15.23 6.35
C LEU A 79 6.64 -15.34 7.68
N LEU A 80 6.07 -14.73 8.73
CA LEU A 80 6.56 -14.92 10.10
C LEU A 80 5.90 -16.16 10.70
N PRO A 81 6.65 -17.01 11.42
CA PRO A 81 6.09 -18.18 12.08
C PRO A 81 5.11 -17.74 13.18
N VAL A 82 3.85 -18.17 13.05
CA VAL A 82 2.82 -18.01 14.08
C VAL A 82 2.65 -19.35 14.77
N THR A 83 2.92 -19.39 16.06
CA THR A 83 2.64 -20.54 16.92
C THR A 83 1.19 -20.45 17.38
N LEU A 84 0.41 -21.49 17.12
CA LEU A 84 -0.95 -21.62 17.64
C LEU A 84 -0.87 -22.46 18.91
N ASP A 85 -1.22 -21.86 20.05
CA ASP A 85 -1.47 -22.62 21.27
C ASP A 85 -2.80 -23.37 21.07
N VAL A 86 -2.72 -24.63 20.65
CA VAL A 86 -3.87 -25.52 20.60
C VAL A 86 -4.09 -26.02 22.02
N GLU A 87 -5.03 -25.40 22.73
CA GLU A 87 -5.59 -25.99 23.94
C GLU A 87 -6.46 -27.20 23.53
N GLU A 88 -5.86 -28.38 23.54
CA GLU A 88 -6.57 -29.65 23.37
C GLU A 88 -7.50 -29.87 24.56
N GLN A 89 -8.76 -29.45 24.42
CA GLN A 89 -9.82 -29.83 25.35
C GLN A 89 -10.25 -31.28 25.07
N HIS A 90 -9.45 -32.24 25.54
CA HIS A 90 -9.93 -33.60 25.70
C HIS A 90 -10.85 -33.71 26.92
N GLY A 91 -12.14 -33.92 26.65
CA GLY A 91 -13.04 -34.53 27.63
C GLY A 91 -14.52 -34.20 27.45
N LEU A 92 -15.24 -35.06 26.73
CA LEU A 92 -16.19 -36.05 27.29
C LEU A 92 -17.36 -36.33 26.33
N VAL A 93 -17.64 -37.62 26.22
CA VAL A 93 -18.61 -38.33 25.39
C VAL A 93 -20.03 -37.78 25.49
N GLY A 94 -20.71 -37.70 24.35
CA GLY A 94 -22.15 -37.50 24.25
C GLY A 94 -22.64 -37.65 22.82
N GLU A 95 -22.99 -38.89 22.43
CA GLU A 95 -23.83 -39.15 21.27
C GLU A 95 -25.22 -38.51 21.49
N GLY A 96 -25.70 -37.74 20.52
CA GLY A 96 -27.05 -37.17 20.58
C GLY A 96 -27.19 -35.93 19.72
N GLU A 97 -27.80 -36.15 18.55
CA GLU A 97 -28.71 -35.25 17.82
C GLU A 97 -28.40 -33.75 17.73
N ALA A 98 -28.33 -33.30 16.48
CA ALA A 98 -28.36 -31.92 16.05
C ALA A 98 -29.34 -31.03 16.84
N ASP A 99 -28.82 -30.12 17.67
CA ASP A 99 -29.29 -28.73 17.74
C ASP A 99 -28.38 -27.91 18.69
N ARG A 100 -28.19 -26.63 18.33
CA ARG A 100 -27.65 -25.55 19.17
C ARG A 100 -26.22 -25.67 19.70
N ARG A 101 -25.31 -25.04 18.95
CA ARG A 101 -24.48 -23.93 19.46
C ARG A 101 -24.16 -22.98 18.31
N THR A 102 -25.10 -22.09 17.99
CA THR A 102 -24.76 -20.79 17.43
C THR A 102 -23.92 -20.08 18.48
N CYS A 103 -22.59 -20.22 18.41
CA CYS A 103 -21.71 -19.28 19.06
C CYS A 103 -21.82 -17.99 18.27
N SER A 104 -22.67 -17.08 18.74
CA SER A 104 -22.70 -15.70 18.28
C SER A 104 -21.41 -15.01 18.76
N CYS A 105 -20.29 -15.32 18.13
CA CYS A 105 -19.29 -14.30 17.93
C CYS A 105 -19.79 -13.47 16.75
N SER A 106 -20.65 -12.49 17.04
CA SER A 106 -21.01 -11.40 16.12
C SER A 106 -19.79 -10.48 15.96
N SER A 107 -18.64 -11.06 15.62
CA SER A 107 -17.55 -10.35 15.00
C SER A 107 -17.99 -10.28 13.55
N GLU A 108 -18.28 -9.08 13.07
CA GLU A 108 -18.68 -8.79 11.71
C GLU A 108 -17.56 -9.22 10.74
N ALA A 109 -17.45 -10.53 10.48
CA ALA A 109 -16.41 -11.10 9.65
C ALA A 109 -16.68 -10.65 8.23
N SER A 110 -15.73 -9.91 7.65
CA SER A 110 -15.84 -9.45 6.28
C SER A 110 -14.65 -9.89 5.46
N ILE A 111 -14.92 -10.46 4.29
CA ILE A 111 -13.92 -10.81 3.28
C ILE A 111 -14.08 -9.83 2.12
N GLU A 112 -13.02 -9.08 1.81
CA GLU A 112 -12.97 -8.18 0.66
C GLU A 112 -12.08 -8.77 -0.44
N LEU A 113 -12.65 -8.96 -1.62
CA LEU A 113 -11.97 -9.40 -2.82
C LEU A 113 -11.78 -8.20 -3.74
N THR A 114 -10.53 -7.86 -4.06
CA THR A 114 -10.21 -6.81 -5.04
C THR A 114 -9.92 -7.46 -6.39
N LEU A 115 -10.80 -7.21 -7.36
CA LEU A 115 -10.72 -7.73 -8.72
C LEU A 115 -10.30 -6.60 -9.68
N THR A 116 -9.87 -6.95 -10.88
CA THR A 116 -9.52 -5.97 -11.94
C THR A 116 -10.72 -5.11 -12.36
N ARG A 117 -11.95 -5.62 -12.21
CA ARG A 117 -13.20 -4.95 -12.61
C ARG A 117 -14.00 -4.35 -11.44
N GLY A 118 -13.55 -4.48 -10.20
CA GLY A 118 -14.27 -3.96 -9.05
C GLY A 118 -13.91 -4.61 -7.72
N LYS A 119 -14.69 -4.30 -6.69
CA LYS A 119 -14.52 -4.81 -5.33
C LYS A 119 -15.75 -5.57 -4.89
N VAL A 120 -15.55 -6.72 -4.25
CA VAL A 120 -16.62 -7.55 -3.69
C VAL A 120 -16.38 -7.69 -2.19
N ARG A 121 -17.36 -7.29 -1.38
CA ARG A 121 -17.31 -7.41 0.08
C ARG A 121 -18.38 -8.39 0.54
N VAL A 122 -17.97 -9.48 1.18
CA VAL A 122 -18.84 -10.45 1.83
C VAL A 122 -18.82 -10.15 3.31
N VAL A 123 -19.98 -9.98 3.96
CA VAL A 123 -20.11 -9.61 5.38
C VAL A 123 -21.03 -10.60 6.08
N GLY A 124 -20.63 -11.05 7.28
CA GLY A 124 -21.42 -11.95 8.12
C GLY A 124 -20.69 -13.25 8.43
N ALA A 125 -21.43 -14.30 8.80
CA ALA A 125 -20.86 -15.63 8.99
C ALA A 125 -20.45 -16.20 7.63
N VAL A 126 -19.19 -15.99 7.21
CA VAL A 126 -18.70 -16.51 5.94
C VAL A 126 -18.22 -17.95 6.12
N ASP A 127 -18.96 -18.88 5.54
CA ASP A 127 -18.58 -20.27 5.39
C ASP A 127 -17.90 -20.54 4.03
N ALA A 128 -17.21 -21.67 3.94
CA ALA A 128 -16.50 -22.07 2.72
C ALA A 128 -17.44 -22.22 1.51
N GLY A 129 -18.69 -22.64 1.73
CA GLY A 129 -19.71 -22.79 0.68
C GLY A 129 -20.11 -21.45 0.08
N THR A 130 -20.39 -20.44 0.91
CA THR A 130 -20.70 -19.09 0.43
C THR A 130 -19.56 -18.48 -0.37
N LEU A 131 -18.30 -18.66 0.07
CA LEU A 131 -17.15 -18.15 -0.68
C LEU A 131 -16.99 -18.83 -2.05
N GLN A 132 -17.17 -20.16 -2.13
CA GLN A 132 -17.11 -20.88 -3.40
C GLN A 132 -18.18 -20.42 -4.39
N ASN A 133 -19.42 -20.19 -3.92
CA ASN A 133 -20.49 -19.68 -4.76
C ASN A 133 -20.18 -18.29 -5.33
N VAL A 134 -19.68 -17.38 -4.49
CA VAL A 134 -19.29 -16.02 -4.93
C VAL A 134 -18.17 -16.09 -5.97
N LEU A 135 -17.14 -16.91 -5.74
CA LEU A 135 -16.04 -17.08 -6.70
C LEU A 135 -16.52 -17.72 -8.01
N GLY A 136 -17.44 -18.69 -7.95
CA GLY A 136 -18.06 -19.29 -9.13
C GLY A 136 -18.79 -18.27 -10.00
N CYS A 137 -19.54 -17.34 -9.39
CA CYS A 137 -20.21 -16.26 -10.13
C CYS A 137 -19.24 -15.22 -10.72
N LEU A 138 -18.07 -15.02 -10.11
CA LEU A 138 -17.08 -14.04 -10.58
C LEU A 138 -16.17 -14.58 -11.69
N LEU A 139 -16.06 -15.91 -11.80
CA LEU A 139 -15.23 -16.60 -12.79
C LEU A 139 -16.03 -17.12 -14.00
N ALA A 140 -17.36 -17.03 -13.98
CA ALA A 140 -18.24 -17.34 -15.11
C ALA A 140 -18.28 -16.17 -16.12
#